data_AF-A0A5N5WCQ7-F1
#
_entry.id   AF-A0A5N5WCQ7-F1
#
_cell.length_a   1.000
_cell.length_b   1.000
_cell.length_c   1.000
_cell.angle_alpha   90.00
_cell.angle_beta   90.00
_cell.angle_gamma   90.00
#
_symmetry.space_group_name_H-M   'P 1'
#
loop_
_entity.id
_entity.type
_entity.pdbx_description
1 polymer ?
#
loop_
_entity_poly.entity_id
_entity_poly.type
_entity_poly.pdbx_seq_one_letter_code
_entity_poly.pdbx_strand_id
1 'polypeptide(L)' 'MWPPGHRPALRIRIGGQWQYCVVHMRLDYADGTVGYQVDVRQPDGTVIRTYRWDPEVMRIAHGSDVDPDDHRDPEDGRS' A
#
# COMPACT_ATOMS: atom_id res chain seq x y z
N MET A 1 -7.07 2.63 9.04
CA MET A 1 -7.54 3.17 7.73
C MET A 1 -7.17 4.65 7.60
N TRP A 2 -6.55 5.10 6.51
CA TRP A 2 -6.16 6.51 6.33
C TRP A 2 -7.36 7.44 6.06
N PRO A 3 -7.32 8.71 6.53
CA PRO A 3 -8.37 9.68 6.25
C PRO A 3 -8.52 9.98 4.73
N PRO A 4 -9.73 10.34 4.27
CA PRO A 4 -9.95 10.76 2.88
C PRO A 4 -9.02 11.93 2.50
N GLY A 5 -8.32 11.80 1.37
CA GLY A 5 -7.35 12.81 0.90
C GLY A 5 -5.93 12.68 1.46
N HIS A 6 -5.70 11.82 2.45
CA HIS A 6 -4.39 11.57 3.07
C HIS A 6 -3.93 10.12 2.88
N ARG A 7 -4.33 9.46 1.81
CA ARG A 7 -3.84 8.12 1.51
C ARG A 7 -2.45 8.23 0.89
N PRO A 8 -1.42 7.58 1.43
CA PRO A 8 -0.11 7.58 0.81
C PRO A 8 -0.21 6.97 -0.59
N ALA A 9 0.68 7.38 -1.49
CA ALA A 9 0.69 6.85 -2.84
C ALA A 9 2.10 6.50 -3.29
N LEU A 10 2.18 5.44 -4.08
CA LEU A 10 3.39 4.98 -4.73
C LEU A 10 3.32 5.23 -6.23
N ARG A 11 4.48 5.44 -6.84
CA ARG A 11 4.70 5.23 -8.27
C ARG A 11 5.32 3.86 -8.45
N ILE A 12 4.64 2.97 -9.18
CA ILE A 12 5.07 1.59 -9.42
C ILE A 12 5.28 1.39 -10.92
N ARG A 13 6.38 0.77 -11.32
CA ARG A 13 6.66 0.43 -12.71
C ARG A 13 6.02 -0.92 -13.05
N ILE A 14 4.92 -0.88 -13.80
CA ILE A 14 4.14 -2.05 -14.21
C ILE A 14 4.12 -2.09 -15.74
N GLY A 15 4.53 -3.21 -16.34
CA GLY A 15 4.61 -3.33 -17.80
C GLY A 15 5.55 -2.30 -18.44
N GLY A 16 6.59 -1.88 -17.72
CA GLY A 16 7.54 -0.85 -18.18
C GLY A 16 7.10 0.59 -17.96
N GLN A 17 5.84 0.84 -17.58
CA GLN A 17 5.27 2.18 -17.37
C GLN A 17 5.12 2.50 -15.89
N TRP A 18 5.41 3.75 -15.50
CA TRP A 18 5.15 4.23 -14.14
C TRP A 18 3.68 4.54 -13.95
N GLN A 19 3.05 3.92 -12.97
CA GLN A 19 1.66 4.13 -12.60
C GLN A 19 1.55 4.75 -11.21
N TYR A 20 0.58 5.63 -11.02
CA TYR A 20 0.22 6.17 -9.71
C TYR A 20 -0.74 5.22 -9.00
N CYS A 21 -0.35 4.76 -7.82
CA CYS A 21 -0.99 3.68 -7.09
C CYS A 21 -1.28 4.15 -5.66
N VAL A 22 -2.56 4.26 -5.31
CA VAL A 22 -3.01 4.64 -3.96
C VAL A 22 -2.78 3.46 -3.03
N VAL A 23 -2.16 3.71 -1.87
CA VAL A 23 -1.91 2.69 -0.85
C VAL A 23 -3.13 2.55 0.05
N HIS A 24 -3.60 1.32 0.20
CA HIS A 24 -4.69 0.93 1.11
C HIS A 24 -4.17 0.35 2.41
N MET A 25 -3.02 -0.32 2.38
CA MET A 25 -2.42 -1.00 3.52
C MET A 25 -0.91 -1.16 3.35
N ARG A 26 -0.16 -1.00 4.44
CA ARG A 26 1.23 -1.45 4.57
C ARG A 26 1.24 -2.79 5.32
N LEU A 27 2.03 -3.73 4.84
CA LEU A 27 2.18 -5.07 5.40
C LEU A 27 3.64 -5.25 5.80
N ASP A 28 3.93 -5.38 7.08
CA ASP A 28 5.27 -5.70 7.56
C ASP A 28 5.36 -7.23 7.71
N TYR A 29 6.23 -7.87 6.92
CA TYR A 29 6.41 -9.33 6.93
C TYR A 29 7.46 -9.75 7.97
N ALA A 30 7.38 -11.00 8.43
CA ALA A 30 8.29 -11.54 9.45
C ALA A 30 9.77 -11.59 9.01
N ASP A 31 10.04 -11.60 7.70
CA ASP A 31 11.38 -11.54 7.11
C ASP A 31 11.96 -10.11 7.05
N GLY A 32 11.24 -9.12 7.61
CA GLY A 32 11.61 -7.71 7.59
C GLY A 32 11.31 -7.00 6.26
N THR A 33 10.72 -7.71 5.28
CA THR A 33 10.26 -7.07 4.05
C THR A 33 8.95 -6.32 4.27
N VAL A 34 8.73 -5.28 3.46
CA VAL A 34 7.49 -4.49 3.50
C VAL A 34 6.71 -4.72 2.21
N GLY A 35 5.41 -4.95 2.34
CA GLY A 35 4.45 -5.00 1.25
C GLY A 35 3.51 -3.80 1.27
N TYR A 36 3.03 -3.41 0.10
CA TYR A 36 2.00 -2.39 -0.05
C TYR A 36 0.85 -2.96 -0.87
N GLN A 37 -0.36 -2.89 -0.30
CA GLN A 37 -1.58 -3.11 -1.06
C GLN A 37 -2.00 -1.82 -1.72
N VAL A 38 -2.20 -1.86 -3.03
CA VAL A 38 -2.43 -0.67 -3.86
C VAL A 38 -3.48 -0.90 -4.94
N ASP A 39 -4.07 0.20 -5.40
CA ASP A 39 -4.83 0.24 -6.65
C ASP A 39 -3.88 0.21 -7.87
N VAL A 40 -4.18 -0.68 -8.82
CA VAL A 40 -3.50 -0.76 -10.11
C VAL A 40 -4.51 -0.54 -11.22
N ARG A 41 -4.21 0.40 -12.13
CA ARG A 41 -5.03 0.64 -13.31
C ARG A 41 -4.68 -0.37 -14.39
N GLN A 42 -5.72 -0.99 -14.94
CA GLN A 42 -5.66 -1.90 -16.07
C GLN A 42 -6.66 -1.43 -17.15
N PRO A 43 -6.54 -1.91 -18.40
CA PRO A 43 -7.46 -1.53 -19.47
C PRO A 43 -8.93 -1.84 -19.17
N ASP A 44 -9.20 -2.86 -18.36
CA ASP A 44 -10.52 -3.37 -18.00
C ASP A 44 -11.05 -2.85 -16.65
N GLY A 45 -10.24 -2.09 -15.91
CA GLY A 45 -10.66 -1.54 -14.62
C GLY A 45 -9.51 -1.24 -13.67
N THR A 46 -9.86 -1.01 -12.40
CA THR A 46 -8.88 -0.90 -11.30
C THR A 46 -8.96 -2.16 -10.46
N VAL A 47 -7.81 -2.74 -10.15
CA VAL A 47 -7.71 -3.91 -9.26
C VAL A 47 -6.84 -3.59 -8.06
N ILE A 48 -7.07 -4.31 -6.97
CA ILE A 48 -6.22 -4.24 -5.78
C ILE A 48 -5.13 -5.29 -5.88
N ARG A 49 -3.86 -4.90 -5.69
CA ARG A 49 -2.70 -5.81 -5.72
C ARG A 49 -1.76 -5.49 -4.58
N THR A 50 -1.11 -6.54 -4.06
CA THR A 50 -0.03 -6.41 -3.09
C THR A 50 1.31 -6.58 -3.79
N TYR A 51 2.21 -5.61 -3.60
CA TYR A 51 3.59 -5.68 -4.08
C TYR A 51 4.54 -5.57 -2.89
N ARG A 52 5.62 -6.37 -2.92
CA ARG A 52 6.75 -6.16 -2.01
C ARG A 52 7.51 -4.91 -2.46
N TRP A 53 8.02 -4.16 -1.49
CA TRP A 53 8.82 -2.98 -1.73
C TRP A 53 10.07 -3.35 -2.51
N ASP A 54 10.25 -2.68 -3.65
CA ASP A 54 11.43 -2.80 -4.49
C ASP A 54 11.81 -1.39 -4.99
N PRO A 55 12.96 -0.83 -4.56
CA PRO A 55 13.37 0.51 -4.94
C PRO A 55 13.69 0.68 -6.43
N GLU A 56 13.90 -0.41 -7.19
CA GLU A 56 14.16 -0.35 -8.64
C GLU A 56 12.88 -0.04 -9.42
N VAL A 57 11.72 -0.50 -8.91
CA VAL A 57 10.43 -0.38 -9.58
C VAL A 57 9.37 0.35 -8.76
N MET A 58 9.68 0.83 -7.55
CA MET A 58 8.75 1.56 -6.68
C MET A 58 9.38 2.86 -6.17
N ARG A 59 8.56 3.90 -6.07
CA ARG A 59 8.92 5.23 -5.55
C ARG A 59 7.77 5.79 -4.73
N ILE A 60 8.07 6.53 -3.68
CA ILE A 60 7.07 7.30 -2.94
C ILE A 60 6.62 8.46 -3.83
N ALA A 61 5.33 8.55 -4.13
CA ALA A 61 4.76 9.63 -4.93
C ALA A 61 4.41 10.83 -4.05
N HIS A 62 3.74 10.58 -2.93
CA HIS A 62 3.70 11.47 -1.78
C HIS A 62 3.50 10.63 -0.51
N GLY A 63 4.15 11.07 0.57
CA GLY A 63 3.90 10.54 1.90
C GLY A 63 2.56 11.04 2.44
N SER A 64 2.11 10.42 3.52
CA SER A 64 1.13 11.01 4.41
C SER A 64 1.83 11.31 5.72
N ASP A 65 1.65 12.52 6.25
CA ASP A 65 2.06 12.92 7.61
C ASP A 65 1.25 12.20 8.72
N VAL A 66 0.47 11.18 8.33
CA VAL A 66 -0.46 10.47 9.20
C VAL A 66 -0.12 8.98 9.11
N ASP A 67 0.29 8.40 10.24
CA ASP A 67 0.43 6.96 10.36
C ASP A 67 -0.90 6.27 10.00
N PRO A 68 -0.87 5.11 9.34
CA PRO A 68 -2.06 4.29 9.23
C PRO A 68 -2.57 4.04 10.64
N ASP A 69 -3.83 4.39 10.89
CA ASP A 69 -4.55 3.99 12.10
C ASP A 69 -4.28 2.49 12.34
N ASP A 70 -3.50 2.21 13.37
CA ASP A 70 -3.09 0.89 13.87
C ASP A 70 -4.36 0.24 14.40
N HIS A 71 -5.15 -0.34 13.51
CA HIS A 71 -6.24 -1.20 13.93
C HIS A 71 -5.61 -2.51 14.39
N ARG A 72 -5.01 -2.47 15.58
CA ARG A 72 -4.83 -3.65 16.42
C ARG A 72 -6.24 -4.19 16.65
N ASP A 73 -6.61 -5.26 15.96
CA ASP A 73 -7.74 -6.08 16.38
C ASP A 73 -7.51 -6.44 17.87
N PRO A 74 -8.46 -6.13 18.78
CA PRO A 74 -8.39 -6.68 20.12
C PRO A 74 -8.57 -8.19 20.00
N GLU A 75 -7.48 -8.94 20.19
CA GLU A 75 -7.50 -10.39 20.29
C GLU A 75 -8.53 -10.81 21.36
N ASP A 76 -9.50 -11.57 20.89
CA ASP A 76 -10.48 -12.40 21.58
C ASP A 76 -10.24 -12.56 23.09
N GLY A 77 -10.92 -11.74 23.89
CA GLY A 77 -11.09 -11.97 25.32
C GLY A 77 -12.10 -13.10 25.57
N ARG A 78 -11.71 -14.35 25.31
CA ARG A 78 -12.37 -15.54 25.85
C ARG A 78 -11.66 -15.99 27.11
N SER A 79 -12.29 -15.78 28.27
CA SER A 79 -12.18 -16.64 29.46
C SER A 79 -13.40 -16.44 30.33
#